data_AF-A0A1F4YPB9-F1
#
_entry.id   AF-A0A1F4YPB9-F1
#
_cell.length_a   1.000
_cell.length_b   1.000
_cell.length_c   1.000
_cell.angle_alpha   90.00
_cell.angle_beta   90.00
_cell.angle_gamma   90.00
#
_symmetry.space_group_name_H-M   'P 1'
#
loop_
_entity.id
_entity.type
_entity.pdbx_description
1 polymer ?
#
loop_
_entity_poly.entity_id
_entity_poly.type
_entity_poly.pdbx_seq_one_letter_code
_entity_poly.pdbx_strand_id
1 'polypeptide(L)'
;MQTRNLKYNRSGTVDMEIEHPKYGWIPFTASPNDSEQRGRELYAAAIAGEFGAIAAYIAPIKTVEEENASIQAQIDMLERQQLMPRVTREALLGIALQQAATLGMTETQLADANTGFRKLRDFETSIITLRDQMVAIK
;
A
#
# COMPACT_ATOMS: atom_id res chain seq x y z
N MET A 1 37.99 -7.75 6.44
CA MET A 1 36.99 -7.61 5.36
C MET A 1 36.37 -6.25 5.53
N GLN A 2 36.44 -5.40 4.51
CA GLN A 2 35.96 -4.02 4.62
C GLN A 2 34.48 -3.95 4.27
N THR A 3 33.77 -3.00 4.87
CA THR A 3 32.36 -2.71 4.60
C THR A 3 32.19 -1.22 4.34
N ARG A 4 31.22 -0.84 3.52
CA ARG A 4 30.89 0.56 3.23
C ARG A 4 29.44 0.73 2.80
N ASN A 5 28.99 1.99 2.68
CA ASN A 5 27.66 2.36 2.20
C ASN A 5 26.52 1.77 3.06
N LEU A 6 26.69 1.78 4.38
CA LEU A 6 25.70 1.29 5.32
C LEU A 6 24.45 2.15 5.29
N LYS A 7 23.29 1.53 5.05
CA LYS A 7 21.98 2.18 5.08
C LYS A 7 20.94 1.24 5.67
N TYR A 8 20.01 1.78 6.44
CA TYR A 8 18.80 1.03 6.78
C TYR A 8 17.94 0.84 5.53
N ASN A 9 17.27 -0.31 5.46
CA ASN A 9 16.22 -0.56 4.49
C ASN A 9 14.83 -0.57 5.15
N ARG A 10 13.79 -0.77 4.34
CA ARG A 10 12.39 -0.79 4.80
C ARG A 10 12.12 -1.86 5.87
N SER A 11 12.86 -2.96 5.85
CA SER A 11 12.71 -4.09 6.78
C SER A 11 13.44 -3.89 8.11
N GLY A 12 14.11 -2.75 8.30
CA GLY A 12 14.90 -2.48 9.50
C GLY A 12 16.23 -3.22 9.55
N THR A 13 16.63 -3.88 8.46
CA THR A 13 17.96 -4.48 8.30
C THR A 13 18.92 -3.49 7.64
N VAL A 14 20.20 -3.84 7.56
CA VAL A 14 21.25 -2.93 7.07
C VAL A 14 21.75 -3.42 5.71
N ASP A 15 21.50 -2.64 4.67
CA ASP A 15 22.16 -2.83 3.38
C ASP A 15 23.57 -2.24 3.44
N MET A 16 24.56 -2.96 2.92
CA MET A 16 25.96 -2.55 2.88
C MET A 16 26.66 -3.18 1.67
N GLU A 17 27.84 -2.68 1.34
CA GLU A 17 28.75 -3.36 0.41
C GLU A 17 29.87 -4.04 1.20
N ILE A 18 30.19 -5.27 0.82
CA ILE A 18 31.26 -6.06 1.44
C ILE A 18 32.36 -6.36 0.42
N GLU A 19 33.62 -6.28 0.83
CA GLU A 19 34.76 -6.60 -0.04
C GLU A 19 34.98 -8.12 -0.10
N HIS A 20 34.60 -8.74 -1.22
CA HIS A 20 34.81 -10.16 -1.47
C HIS A 20 36.16 -10.41 -2.21
N PRO A 21 37.02 -11.33 -1.74
CA PRO A 21 38.36 -11.54 -2.29
C PRO A 21 38.41 -11.85 -3.80
N LYS A 22 37.36 -12.47 -4.33
CA LYS A 22 37.26 -12.85 -5.75
C LYS A 22 36.41 -11.89 -6.59
N TYR A 23 35.44 -11.22 -5.98
CA TYR A 23 34.39 -10.49 -6.70
C TYR A 23 34.42 -8.97 -6.44
N GLY A 24 35.37 -8.51 -5.62
CA GLY A 24 35.43 -7.11 -5.20
C GLY A 24 34.24 -6.73 -4.31
N TRP A 25 33.82 -5.49 -4.39
CA TRP A 25 32.69 -4.97 -3.62
C TRP A 25 31.36 -5.53 -4.14
N ILE A 26 30.65 -6.26 -3.28
CA ILE A 26 29.34 -6.83 -3.60
C ILE A 26 28.28 -6.32 -2.62
N PRO A 27 27.03 -6.14 -3.08
CA PRO A 27 25.92 -5.76 -2.20
C PRO A 27 25.58 -6.91 -1.25
N PHE A 28 25.28 -6.58 0.00
CA PHE A 28 24.87 -7.51 1.04
C PHE A 28 23.87 -6.85 1.98
N THR A 29 22.90 -7.62 2.48
CA THR A 29 21.96 -7.15 3.51
C THR A 29 22.22 -7.93 4.79
N ALA A 30 22.76 -7.25 5.80
CA ALA A 30 23.00 -7.84 7.11
C ALA A 30 21.72 -7.80 7.96
N SER A 31 21.41 -8.92 8.61
CA SER A 31 20.19 -9.12 9.40
C SER A 31 20.51 -9.76 10.75
N PRO A 32 19.82 -9.39 11.84
CA PRO A 32 19.96 -10.09 13.13
C PRO A 32 19.48 -11.54 13.06
N ASN A 33 18.58 -11.83 12.11
CA ASN A 33 17.99 -13.14 11.87
C ASN A 33 18.54 -13.81 10.61
N ASP A 34 19.73 -13.41 10.15
CA ASP A 34 20.38 -14.08 9.02
C ASP A 34 20.58 -15.57 9.32
N SER A 35 20.40 -16.43 8.32
CA SER A 35 20.62 -17.87 8.48
C SER A 35 22.10 -18.18 8.74
N GLU A 36 22.99 -17.42 8.10
CA GLU A 36 24.43 -17.55 8.24
C GLU A 36 24.94 -16.76 9.45
N GLN A 37 25.84 -17.39 10.22
CA GLN A 37 26.48 -16.76 11.38
C GLN A 37 27.15 -15.43 10.99
N ARG A 38 27.76 -15.39 9.80
CA ARG A 38 28.44 -14.21 9.29
C ARG A 38 27.52 -13.01 9.10
N GLY A 39 26.29 -13.21 8.63
CA GLY A 39 25.33 -12.11 8.44
C GLY A 39 24.90 -11.49 9.77
N ARG A 40 24.73 -12.32 10.81
CA ARG A 40 24.42 -11.87 12.18
C ARG A 40 25.57 -11.07 12.80
N GLU A 41 26.81 -11.55 12.62
CA GLU A 41 28.01 -10.86 13.09
C GLU A 41 28.19 -9.48 12.41
N LEU A 42 28.01 -9.42 11.09
CA LEU A 42 28.08 -8.16 10.34
C LEU A 42 26.99 -7.18 10.80
N TYR A 43 25.78 -7.67 11.08
CA TYR A 43 24.71 -6.84 11.63
C TYR A 43 25.07 -6.31 13.02
N ALA A 44 25.54 -7.17 13.93
CA ALA A 44 25.94 -6.76 15.27
C ALA A 44 27.07 -5.71 15.24
N ALA A 45 28.09 -5.91 14.41
CA ALA A 45 29.19 -4.96 14.23
C ALA A 45 28.73 -3.61 13.62
N ALA A 46 27.79 -3.65 12.66
CA ALA A 46 27.19 -2.44 12.10
C ALA A 46 26.42 -1.64 13.16
N ILE A 47 25.59 -2.31 13.98
CA ILE A 47 24.83 -1.68 15.06
C ILE A 47 25.75 -1.16 16.18
N ALA A 48 26.87 -1.85 16.45
CA ALA A 48 27.89 -1.40 17.38
C ALA A 48 28.71 -0.19 16.85
N GLY A 49 28.51 0.21 15.58
CA GLY A 49 29.18 1.36 14.97
C GLY A 49 30.60 1.07 14.46
N GLU A 50 31.01 -0.20 14.39
CA GLU A 50 32.37 -0.60 13.95
C GLU A 50 32.66 -0.21 12.50
N PHE A 51 31.61 0.00 11.70
CA PHE A 51 31.69 0.37 10.28
C PHE A 51 31.27 1.83 10.02
N GLY A 52 31.12 2.63 11.07
CA GLY A 52 30.64 4.00 11.00
C GLY A 52 29.11 4.12 11.09
N ALA A 53 28.62 5.34 10.82
CA ALA A 53 27.20 5.65 10.94
C ALA A 53 26.37 4.98 9.84
N ILE A 54 25.24 4.39 10.22
CA ILE A 54 24.27 3.82 9.28
C ILE A 54 23.36 4.95 8.79
N ALA A 55 23.31 5.16 7.48
CA ALA A 55 22.39 6.14 6.89
C ALA A 55 20.94 5.73 7.13
N ALA A 56 20.06 6.71 7.39
CA ALA A 56 18.64 6.47 7.54
C ALA A 56 18.04 5.93 6.23
N TYR A 57 17.02 5.07 6.36
CA TYR A 57 16.23 4.64 5.22
C TYR A 57 15.45 5.83 4.65
N ILE A 58 15.59 6.06 3.34
CA ILE A 58 14.77 7.02 2.60
C ILE A 58 13.81 6.21 1.73
N ALA A 59 12.51 6.32 1.99
CA ALA A 59 11.50 5.65 1.18
C ALA A 59 11.54 6.21 -0.25
N PRO A 60 11.44 5.35 -1.28
CA PRO A 60 11.25 5.81 -2.64
C PRO A 60 10.02 6.72 -2.72
N ILE A 61 10.19 7.90 -3.33
CA ILE A 61 9.07 8.77 -3.66
C ILE A 61 8.33 8.10 -4.81
N LYS A 62 7.04 7.82 -4.63
CA LYS A 62 6.21 7.34 -5.73
C LYS A 62 5.99 8.47 -6.72
N THR A 63 6.08 8.13 -8.00
CA THR A 63 5.62 9.01 -9.07
C THR A 63 4.09 9.14 -9.03
N VAL A 64 3.57 10.19 -9.64
CA VAL A 64 2.12 10.41 -9.82
C VAL A 64 1.49 9.21 -10.54
N GLU A 65 2.19 8.66 -11.52
CA GLU A 65 1.78 7.50 -12.29
C GLU A 65 1.68 6.24 -11.42
N GLU A 66 2.68 5.97 -10.57
CA GLU A 66 2.67 4.84 -9.64
C GLU A 66 1.59 4.97 -8.58
N GLU A 67 1.34 6.18 -8.09
CA GLU A 67 0.29 6.43 -7.12
C GLU A 67 -1.09 6.20 -7.73
N ASN A 68 -1.34 6.76 -8.92
CA ASN A 68 -2.57 6.53 -9.69
C ASN A 68 -2.78 5.05 -10.03
N ALA A 69 -1.73 4.34 -10.45
CA ALA A 69 -1.80 2.91 -10.71
C ALA A 69 -2.14 2.11 -9.44
N SER A 70 -1.61 2.52 -8.28
CA SER A 70 -1.92 1.86 -7.00
C SER A 70 -3.36 2.09 -6.55
N ILE A 71 -3.95 3.26 -6.84
CA ILE A 71 -5.35 3.54 -6.54
C ILE A 71 -6.27 2.83 -7.53
N GLN A 72 -5.92 2.81 -8.81
CA GLN A 72 -6.67 2.05 -9.82
C GLN A 72 -6.69 0.57 -9.49
N ALA A 73 -5.57 -0.02 -9.05
CA ALA A 73 -5.53 -1.42 -8.62
C ALA A 73 -6.43 -1.69 -7.39
N GLN A 74 -6.57 -0.73 -6.48
CA GLN A 74 -7.50 -0.84 -5.35
C GLN A 74 -8.96 -0.80 -5.80
N ILE A 75 -9.31 0.09 -6.73
CA ILE A 75 -10.64 0.14 -7.35
C ILE A 75 -10.95 -1.19 -8.03
N ASP A 76 -10.04 -1.69 -8.86
CA ASP A 76 -10.21 -2.95 -9.58
C ASP A 76 -10.37 -4.14 -8.62
N MET A 77 -9.61 -4.16 -7.52
CA MET A 77 -9.73 -5.19 -6.48
C MET A 77 -11.12 -5.15 -5.82
N LEU A 78 -11.60 -3.97 -5.45
CA LEU A 78 -12.92 -3.81 -4.85
C LEU A 78 -14.03 -4.19 -5.84
N GLU A 79 -13.92 -3.77 -7.11
CA GLU A 79 -14.90 -4.09 -8.14
C GLU A 79 -14.93 -5.60 -8.44
N ARG A 80 -13.79 -6.30 -8.42
CA ARG A 80 -13.72 -7.77 -8.56
C ARG A 80 -14.36 -8.54 -7.41
N GLN A 81 -14.36 -7.97 -6.20
CA GLN A 81 -15.03 -8.61 -5.05
C GLN A 81 -16.54 -8.56 -5.17
N GLN A 82 -17.09 -7.66 -6.00
CA GLN A 82 -18.51 -7.57 -6.26
C GLN A 82 -18.91 -8.48 -7.41
N LEU A 83 -19.93 -9.30 -7.20
CA LEU A 83 -20.53 -10.13 -8.25
C LEU A 83 -21.24 -9.28 -9.33
N MET A 84 -21.68 -8.07 -8.98
CA MET A 84 -22.43 -7.20 -9.87
C MET A 84 -21.53 -6.13 -10.52
N PRO A 85 -21.58 -5.98 -11.85
CA PRO A 85 -20.90 -4.89 -12.55
C PRO A 85 -21.32 -3.52 -12.00
N ARG A 86 -20.40 -2.54 -12.07
CA ARG A 86 -20.64 -1.18 -11.58
C ARG A 86 -21.93 -0.56 -12.12
N VAL A 87 -22.14 -0.64 -13.44
CA VAL A 87 -23.33 -0.09 -14.09
C VAL A 87 -24.63 -0.64 -13.49
N THR A 88 -24.64 -1.93 -13.13
CA THR A 88 -25.80 -2.57 -12.49
C THR A 88 -26.01 -2.03 -11.08
N ARG A 89 -24.93 -1.85 -10.31
CA ARG A 89 -24.99 -1.32 -8.94
C ARG A 89 -25.51 0.12 -8.92
N GLU A 90 -25.00 0.97 -9.82
CA GLU A 90 -25.46 2.35 -9.99
C GLU A 90 -26.94 2.40 -10.39
N ALA A 91 -27.38 1.55 -11.32
CA ALA A 91 -28.78 1.47 -11.72
C ALA A 91 -29.70 1.05 -10.57
N LEU A 92 -29.32 0.04 -9.79
CA LEU A 92 -30.12 -0.43 -8.64
C LEU A 92 -30.24 0.65 -7.56
N LEU A 93 -29.15 1.34 -7.24
CA LEU A 93 -29.18 2.45 -6.29
C LEU A 93 -30.08 3.59 -6.80
N GLY A 94 -29.96 3.96 -8.08
CA GLY A 94 -30.81 4.98 -8.69
C GLY A 94 -32.30 4.64 -8.64
N ILE A 95 -32.66 3.40 -8.98
CA ILE A 95 -34.04 2.92 -8.90
C ILE A 95 -34.55 2.96 -7.46
N ALA A 96 -33.76 2.48 -6.49
CA ALA A 96 -34.14 2.47 -5.08
C ALA A 96 -34.35 3.89 -4.53
N LEU A 97 -33.46 4.83 -4.88
CA LEU A 97 -33.59 6.24 -4.51
C LEU A 97 -34.83 6.88 -5.13
N GLN A 98 -35.12 6.62 -6.41
CA GLN A 98 -36.32 7.14 -7.07
C GLN A 98 -37.60 6.60 -6.41
N GLN A 99 -37.65 5.30 -6.10
CA GLN A 99 -38.78 4.71 -5.40
C GLN A 99 -38.95 5.30 -3.99
N ALA A 100 -37.87 5.45 -3.23
CA ALA A 100 -37.93 6.09 -1.92
C ALA A 100 -38.47 7.52 -2.01
N ALA A 101 -38.02 8.30 -3.00
CA ALA A 101 -38.53 9.65 -3.23
C ALA A 101 -40.04 9.64 -3.54
N THR A 102 -40.55 8.70 -4.34
CA THR A 102 -42.00 8.59 -4.61
C THR A 102 -42.82 8.24 -3.36
N LEU A 103 -42.20 7.61 -2.36
CA LEU A 103 -42.79 7.27 -1.07
C LEU A 103 -42.55 8.36 -0.01
N GLY A 104 -41.93 9.48 -0.37
CA GLY A 104 -41.60 10.56 0.57
C GLY A 104 -40.49 10.21 1.57
N MET A 105 -39.69 9.18 1.28
CA MET A 105 -38.54 8.77 2.11
C MET A 105 -37.25 9.45 1.63
N THR A 106 -36.44 9.89 2.58
CA THR A 106 -35.06 10.36 2.34
C THR A 106 -34.10 9.18 2.13
N GLU A 107 -32.93 9.45 1.54
CA GLU A 107 -31.86 8.45 1.37
C GLU A 107 -31.43 7.86 2.73
N THR A 108 -31.31 8.69 3.78
CA THR A 108 -30.98 8.22 5.13
C THR A 108 -32.03 7.25 5.66
N GLN A 109 -33.32 7.60 5.53
CA GLN A 109 -34.41 6.71 5.94
C GLN A 109 -34.43 5.41 5.13
N LEU A 110 -34.14 5.46 3.84
CA LEU A 110 -33.99 4.27 3.00
C LEU A 110 -32.81 3.41 3.45
N ALA A 111 -31.66 4.02 3.74
CA ALA A 111 -30.48 3.33 4.23
C ALA A 111 -30.75 2.68 5.59
N ASP A 112 -31.46 3.34 6.50
CA ASP A 112 -31.84 2.78 7.79
C ASP A 112 -32.80 1.60 7.64
N ALA A 113 -33.78 1.70 6.74
CA ALA A 113 -34.78 0.66 6.49
C ALA A 113 -34.25 -0.53 5.65
N ASN A 114 -33.22 -0.31 4.82
CA ASN A 114 -32.72 -1.31 3.87
C ASN A 114 -31.19 -1.49 3.98
N THR A 115 -30.80 -2.52 4.73
CA THR A 115 -29.38 -2.90 4.90
C THR A 115 -28.67 -3.22 3.59
N GLY A 116 -29.36 -3.78 2.59
CA GLY A 116 -28.78 -4.08 1.28
C GLY A 116 -28.45 -2.80 0.50
N PHE A 117 -29.37 -1.84 0.49
CA PHE A 117 -29.14 -0.50 -0.06
C PHE A 117 -27.97 0.19 0.64
N ARG A 118 -27.95 0.19 1.98
CA ARG A 118 -26.87 0.81 2.77
C ARG A 118 -25.50 0.26 2.38
N LYS A 119 -25.33 -1.08 2.39
CA LYS A 119 -24.06 -1.72 2.02
C LYS A 119 -23.62 -1.39 0.60
N LEU A 120 -24.56 -1.37 -0.33
CA LEU A 120 -24.26 -1.05 -1.73
C LEU A 120 -23.85 0.42 -1.88
N ARG A 121 -24.50 1.32 -1.13
CA ARG A 121 -24.20 2.74 -1.09
C ARG A 121 -22.84 3.03 -0.47
N ASP A 122 -22.53 2.39 0.66
CA ASP A 122 -21.22 2.51 1.34
C ASP A 122 -20.07 2.07 0.42
N PHE A 123 -20.30 0.98 -0.33
CA PHE A 123 -19.34 0.51 -1.31
C PHE A 123 -19.12 1.54 -2.43
N GLU A 124 -20.18 2.10 -3.03
CA GLU A 124 -20.01 3.15 -4.05
C GLU A 124 -19.31 4.39 -3.51
N THR A 125 -19.62 4.80 -2.29
CA THR A 125 -18.94 5.92 -1.63
C THR A 125 -17.43 5.66 -1.49
N SER A 126 -17.05 4.41 -1.17
CA SER A 126 -15.64 4.01 -1.10
C SER A 126 -14.93 4.12 -2.46
N ILE A 127 -15.60 3.68 -3.53
CA ILE A 127 -15.08 3.79 -4.89
C ILE A 127 -14.95 5.25 -5.34
N ILE A 128 -15.94 6.09 -5.04
CA ILE A 128 -15.92 7.53 -5.35
C ILE A 128 -14.73 8.20 -4.63
N THR A 129 -14.55 7.90 -3.35
CA THR A 129 -13.45 8.44 -2.54
C THR A 129 -12.08 8.12 -3.15
N LEU A 130 -11.88 6.88 -3.60
CA LEU A 130 -10.65 6.46 -4.28
C LEU A 130 -10.44 7.21 -5.60
N ARG A 131 -11.50 7.44 -6.38
CA ARG A 131 -11.41 8.21 -7.63
C ARG A 131 -11.09 9.69 -7.37
N ASP A 132 -11.67 10.27 -6.32
CA ASP A 132 -11.38 11.66 -5.92
C ASP A 132 -9.91 11.82 -5.52
N GLN A 133 -9.31 10.80 -4.87
CA GLN A 133 -7.87 10.77 -4.60
C GLN A 133 -7.05 10.80 -5.89
N MET A 134 -7.41 10.03 -6.93
CA MET A 134 -6.71 10.08 -8.23
C MET A 134 -6.79 11.45 -8.89
N VAL A 135 -7.92 12.15 -8.74
CA VAL A 135 -8.08 13.51 -9.28
C VAL A 135 -7.21 14.51 -8.51
N ALA A 136 -7.09 14.34 -7.20
CA ALA A 136 -6.32 15.23 -6.32
C ALA A 136 -4.80 15.11 -6.45
N ILE A 137 -4.29 14.03 -7.06
CA ILE A 137 -2.84 13.80 -7.28
C ILE A 137 -2.29 14.59 -8.49
N LYS A 138 -3.14 15.27 -9.25
CA LYS A 138 -2.77 16.12 -10.40
C LYS A 138 -2.20 17.48 -9.98
#